data_AF-A0A4P9YWR5-F1
#
_entry.id   AF-A0A4P9YWR5-F1
#
_cell.length_a   1.000
_cell.length_b   1.000
_cell.length_c   1.000
_cell.angle_alpha   90.00
_cell.angle_beta   90.00
_cell.angle_gamma   90.00
#
_symmetry.space_group_name_H-M   'P 1'
#
loop_
_entity.id
_entity.type
_entity.pdbx_description
1 polymer ?
#
loop_
_entity_poly.entity_id
_entity_poly.type
_entity_poly.pdbx_seq_one_letter_code
_entity_poly.pdbx_strand_id
1 'polypeptide(L)'
;MLGPYIMLQTVGEGEFAKVKLGMHVETGEEAAIKLIRKENVDSSTRLAKIKREIMVLRSVRHPNVVRLFDVIETERYIGIVLEYASGGELFDHILAHRYLKEKDAARLFAQLISGVSYMHSKNIVHRDLKLENLLLDRNRNVIITDFGFANQFDVAQGDLMATSCGSPCYAAPELVVSEGMYVGTAVDIWSCGVILYAMLAGYLPYDDDPANPDGDNINLLYKYILATSLVFPDYISPDARDLLRKMLVPDPRRRCTMDVIKKHRWLAAHA
;
A
#
# COMPACT_ATOMS: atom_id res chain seq x y z
N MET A 1 15.14 -23.61 11.73
CA MET A 1 14.78 -22.48 12.61
C MET A 1 15.52 -21.24 12.14
N LEU A 2 15.00 -20.06 12.43
CA LEU A 2 15.69 -18.78 12.24
C LEU A 2 15.65 -18.04 13.59
N GLY A 3 16.78 -17.95 14.29
CA GLY A 3 16.80 -17.50 15.69
C GLY A 3 15.78 -18.30 16.53
N PRO A 4 14.91 -17.64 17.31
CA PRO A 4 13.90 -18.29 18.14
C PRO A 4 12.64 -18.74 17.38
N TYR A 5 12.62 -18.70 16.05
CA TYR A 5 11.44 -19.04 15.25
C TYR A 5 11.55 -20.43 14.58
N ILE A 6 10.51 -21.23 14.75
CA ILE A 6 10.28 -22.44 13.94
C ILE A 6 9.69 -21.98 12.61
N MET A 7 10.36 -22.31 11.51
CA MET A 7 9.89 -21.97 10.16
C MET A 7 8.85 -22.98 9.70
N LEU A 8 7.68 -22.51 9.30
CA LEU A 8 6.55 -23.31 8.82
C LEU A 8 6.39 -23.15 7.30
N GLN A 9 5.16 -23.23 6.79
CA GLN A 9 4.83 -23.12 5.38
C GLN A 9 5.21 -21.76 4.78
N THR A 10 5.45 -21.77 3.47
CA THR A 10 5.58 -20.55 2.68
C THR A 10 4.21 -19.88 2.57
N VAL A 11 4.14 -18.58 2.86
CA VAL A 11 2.92 -17.77 2.74
C VAL A 11 3.01 -16.73 1.63
N GLY A 12 4.21 -16.49 1.10
CA GLY A 12 4.43 -15.65 -0.07
C GLY A 12 5.78 -15.92 -0.71
N GLU A 13 5.88 -15.74 -2.02
CA GLU A 13 7.12 -15.94 -2.78
C GLU A 13 7.26 -14.81 -3.81
N GLY A 14 8.31 -14.01 -3.65
CA GLY A 14 8.72 -13.00 -4.61
C GLY A 14 10.04 -13.39 -5.28
N GLU A 15 10.43 -12.64 -6.30
CA GLU A 15 11.62 -12.91 -7.12
C GLU A 15 12.92 -13.06 -6.30
N PHE A 16 13.05 -12.29 -5.20
CA PHE A 16 14.28 -12.23 -4.39
C PHE A 16 14.07 -12.56 -2.90
N ALA A 17 12.84 -12.83 -2.49
CA ALA A 17 12.50 -13.06 -1.09
C ALA A 17 11.42 -14.14 -0.97
N LYS A 18 11.53 -14.97 0.07
CA LYS A 18 10.50 -15.93 0.43
C LYS A 18 9.92 -15.56 1.78
N VAL A 19 8.60 -15.41 1.86
CA VAL A 19 7.90 -15.14 3.11
C VAL A 19 7.38 -16.46 3.65
N LYS A 20 7.76 -16.78 4.89
CA LYS A 20 7.32 -17.98 5.58
C LYS A 20 6.56 -17.62 6.85
N LEU A 21 5.54 -18.41 7.18
CA LEU A 21 5.00 -18.39 8.52
C LEU A 21 6.07 -18.93 9.48
N GLY A 22 6.23 -18.28 10.62
CA GLY A 22 7.06 -18.72 11.71
C GLY A 22 6.32 -18.69 13.03
N MET A 23 6.74 -19.51 13.98
CA MET A 23 6.19 -19.53 15.33
C MET A 23 7.34 -19.36 16.33
N HIS A 24 7.24 -18.36 17.21
CA HIS A 24 8.22 -18.14 18.25
C HIS A 24 8.19 -19.29 19.26
N VAL A 25 9.33 -19.91 19.56
CA VAL A 25 9.40 -21.13 20.38
C VAL A 25 8.88 -20.95 21.80
N GLU A 26 9.12 -19.79 22.42
CA GLU A 26 8.72 -19.54 23.81
C GLU A 26 7.29 -19.03 23.96
N THR A 27 6.88 -18.06 23.14
CA THR A 27 5.57 -17.38 23.25
C THR A 27 4.47 -18.07 22.45
N GLY A 28 4.82 -18.90 21.47
CA GLY A 28 3.87 -19.44 20.49
C GLY A 28 3.31 -18.40 19.52
N GLU A 29 3.84 -17.17 19.52
CA GLU A 29 3.36 -16.09 18.65
C GLU A 29 3.74 -16.35 17.18
N GLU A 30 2.75 -16.22 16.31
CA GLU A 30 2.92 -16.35 14.86
C GLU A 30 3.53 -15.08 14.25
N ALA A 31 4.42 -15.26 13.28
CA ALA A 31 5.09 -14.17 12.57
C ALA A 31 5.24 -14.47 11.07
N ALA A 32 5.19 -13.44 10.25
CA ALA A 32 5.59 -13.52 8.84
C ALA A 32 7.08 -13.20 8.73
N ILE A 33 7.88 -14.14 8.21
CA ILE A 33 9.33 -14.01 8.13
C ILE A 33 9.74 -13.89 6.67
N LYS A 34 10.10 -12.67 6.26
CA LYS A 34 10.64 -12.37 4.92
C LYS A 34 12.12 -12.73 4.89
N LEU A 35 12.46 -13.83 4.22
CA LEU A 35 13.81 -14.34 4.06
C LEU A 35 14.43 -13.81 2.77
N ILE A 36 15.51 -13.05 2.89
CA ILE A 36 16.27 -12.49 1.78
C ILE A 36 17.65 -13.16 1.76
N ARG A 37 18.02 -13.76 0.62
CA ARG A 37 19.34 -14.41 0.47
C ARG A 37 20.43 -13.37 0.27
N LYS A 38 21.54 -13.49 0.99
CA LYS A 38 22.68 -12.56 0.88
C LYS A 38 23.39 -12.62 -0.47
N GLU A 39 23.44 -13.79 -1.12
CA GLU A 39 23.96 -13.95 -2.50
C GLU A 39 23.16 -13.11 -3.51
N ASN A 40 21.89 -12.84 -3.22
CA ASN A 40 21.04 -11.99 -4.06
C ASN A 40 21.18 -10.50 -3.68
N VAL A 41 22.05 -10.12 -2.74
CA VAL A 41 22.19 -8.73 -2.23
C VAL A 41 23.47 -8.05 -2.77
N ASP A 42 24.12 -8.64 -3.78
CA ASP A 42 25.44 -8.22 -4.29
C ASP A 42 25.50 -6.81 -4.92
N SER A 43 24.37 -6.11 -5.10
CA SER A 43 24.39 -4.69 -5.48
C SER A 43 24.27 -3.77 -4.26
N SER A 44 25.19 -2.81 -4.13
CA SER A 44 25.18 -1.77 -3.09
C SER A 44 23.83 -1.05 -2.98
N THR A 45 23.12 -0.92 -4.09
CA THR A 45 21.78 -0.33 -4.20
C THR A 45 20.69 -1.18 -3.54
N ARG A 46 20.75 -2.52 -3.63
CA ARG A 46 19.75 -3.43 -3.04
C ARG A 46 19.89 -3.52 -1.53
N LEU A 47 21.13 -3.61 -1.04
CA LEU A 47 21.38 -3.58 0.41
C LEU A 47 20.89 -2.26 1.03
N ALA A 48 21.09 -1.14 0.34
CA ALA A 48 20.59 0.17 0.78
C ALA A 48 19.05 0.19 0.87
N LYS A 49 18.33 -0.40 -0.10
CA LYS A 49 16.87 -0.54 -0.06
C LYS A 49 16.39 -1.36 1.14
N ILE A 50 17.00 -2.52 1.39
CA ILE A 50 16.64 -3.39 2.53
C ILE A 50 16.88 -2.66 3.86
N LYS A 51 18.04 -2.01 4.01
CA LYS A 51 18.35 -1.22 5.21
C LYS A 51 17.33 -0.10 5.42
N ARG A 52 16.91 0.56 4.34
CA ARG A 52 15.88 1.59 4.39
C ARG A 52 14.52 1.05 4.82
N GLU A 53 14.08 -0.07 4.25
CA GLU A 53 12.84 -0.76 4.63
C GLU A 53 12.85 -1.09 6.13
N ILE A 54 13.94 -1.67 6.64
CA ILE A 54 14.10 -1.97 8.07
C ILE A 54 14.06 -0.70 8.93
N MET A 55 14.73 0.39 8.51
CA MET A 55 14.71 1.66 9.25
C MET A 55 13.31 2.25 9.34
N VAL A 56 12.56 2.25 8.23
CA VAL A 56 11.17 2.70 8.19
C VAL A 56 10.33 1.86 9.15
N LEU A 57 10.39 0.53 9.03
CA LEU A 57 9.66 -0.42 9.87
C LEU A 57 9.96 -0.25 11.37
N ARG A 58 11.20 0.06 11.74
CA ARG A 58 11.58 0.35 13.15
C ARG A 58 10.99 1.66 13.68
N SER A 59 10.70 2.62 12.81
CA SER A 59 10.23 3.96 13.17
C SER A 59 8.70 4.09 13.25
N VAL A 60 7.96 3.08 12.78
CA VAL A 60 6.50 3.08 12.72
C VAL A 60 5.89 2.14 13.75
N ARG A 61 4.82 2.57 14.40
CA ARG A 61 4.00 1.75 15.28
C ARG A 61 2.58 2.27 15.26
N HIS A 62 1.70 1.58 14.55
CA HIS A 62 0.31 1.96 14.36
C HIS A 62 -0.54 0.70 14.15
N PRO A 63 -1.79 0.62 14.66
CA PRO A 63 -2.62 -0.59 14.55
C PRO A 63 -2.93 -1.03 13.10
N ASN A 64 -2.80 -0.14 12.13
CA ASN A 64 -3.02 -0.41 10.70
C ASN A 64 -1.72 -0.42 9.87
N VAL A 65 -0.57 -0.54 10.52
CA VAL A 65 0.73 -0.67 9.84
C VAL A 65 1.44 -1.89 10.43
N VAL A 66 1.95 -2.78 9.57
CA VAL A 66 2.61 -4.01 10.01
C VAL A 66 3.72 -3.72 11.01
N ARG A 67 3.71 -4.46 12.12
CA ARG A 67 4.75 -4.33 13.13
C ARG A 67 5.98 -5.17 12.79
N LEU A 68 7.16 -4.58 12.93
CA LEU A 68 8.41 -5.31 12.97
C LEU A 68 8.63 -5.87 14.38
N PHE A 69 8.78 -7.19 14.47
CA PHE A 69 9.15 -7.87 15.71
C PHE A 69 10.67 -7.95 15.87
N ASP A 70 11.38 -8.37 14.83
CA ASP A 70 12.83 -8.55 14.89
C ASP A 70 13.49 -8.54 13.50
N VAL A 71 14.82 -8.42 13.48
CA VAL A 71 15.66 -8.62 12.28
C VAL A 71 16.78 -9.60 12.65
N ILE A 72 16.75 -10.78 12.02
CA ILE A 72 17.70 -11.86 12.30
C ILE A 72 18.62 -12.01 11.11
N GLU A 73 19.92 -11.84 11.34
CA GLU A 73 20.94 -12.02 10.32
C GLU A 73 21.70 -13.33 10.53
N THR A 74 21.89 -14.09 9.46
CA THR A 74 22.68 -15.33 9.42
C THR A 74 23.75 -15.21 8.34
N GLU A 75 24.62 -16.22 8.20
CA GLU A 75 25.62 -16.24 7.13
C GLU A 75 24.99 -16.17 5.72
N ARG A 76 23.80 -16.76 5.53
CA ARG A 76 23.16 -16.88 4.20
C ARG A 76 21.94 -15.96 4.00
N TYR A 77 21.29 -15.53 5.07
CA TYR A 77 20.01 -14.82 5.01
C TYR A 77 19.96 -13.59 5.91
N ILE A 78 19.20 -12.59 5.47
CA ILE A 78 18.60 -11.56 6.31
C ILE A 78 17.12 -11.92 6.45
N GLY A 79 16.66 -12.16 7.67
CA GLY A 79 15.26 -12.44 7.99
C GLY A 79 14.61 -11.27 8.68
N ILE A 80 13.59 -10.68 8.06
CA ILE A 80 12.77 -9.61 8.63
C ILE A 80 11.52 -10.26 9.23
N VAL A 81 11.36 -10.19 10.55
CA VAL A 81 10.28 -10.84 11.29
C VAL A 81 9.17 -9.82 11.54
N LEU A 82 8.02 -10.05 10.94
CA LEU A 82 6.87 -9.15 10.92
C LEU A 82 5.66 -9.79 11.60
N GLU A 83 4.74 -8.95 12.05
CA GLU A 83 3.40 -9.34 12.45
C GLU A 83 2.71 -10.15 11.34
N TYR A 84 2.08 -11.26 11.74
CA TYR A 84 1.33 -12.10 10.80
C TYR A 84 -0.14 -11.67 10.71
N ALA A 85 -0.55 -11.21 9.53
CA ALA A 85 -1.93 -10.89 9.21
C ALA A 85 -2.65 -12.14 8.63
N SER A 86 -3.28 -12.90 9.52
CA SER A 86 -3.92 -14.21 9.21
C SER A 86 -5.19 -14.13 8.35
N GLY A 87 -5.76 -12.95 8.16
CA GLY A 87 -6.99 -12.73 7.39
C GLY A 87 -6.80 -12.69 5.86
N GLY A 88 -5.55 -12.82 5.38
CA GLY A 88 -5.23 -12.82 3.95
C GLY A 88 -5.25 -11.44 3.32
N GLU A 89 -5.22 -11.39 1.98
CA GLU A 89 -5.23 -10.15 1.22
C GLU A 89 -6.62 -9.51 1.18
N LEU A 90 -6.67 -8.18 1.22
CA LEU A 90 -7.90 -7.43 1.01
C LEU A 90 -8.49 -7.68 -0.39
N PHE A 91 -7.63 -7.91 -1.39
CA PHE A 91 -8.03 -8.25 -2.75
C PHE A 91 -8.97 -9.47 -2.78
N ASP A 92 -8.54 -10.57 -2.17
CA ASP A 92 -9.32 -11.80 -2.08
C ASP A 92 -10.65 -11.57 -1.35
N HIS A 93 -10.65 -10.70 -0.33
CA HIS A 93 -11.85 -10.34 0.38
C HIS A 93 -12.87 -9.62 -0.51
N ILE A 94 -12.42 -8.68 -1.36
CA ILE A 94 -13.29 -7.99 -2.32
C ILE A 94 -13.80 -8.99 -3.37
N LEU A 95 -12.91 -9.81 -3.93
CA LEU A 95 -13.25 -10.79 -4.95
C LEU A 95 -14.33 -11.77 -4.47
N ALA A 96 -14.22 -12.26 -3.24
CA ALA A 96 -15.21 -13.16 -2.63
C ALA A 96 -16.60 -12.53 -2.47
N HIS A 97 -16.69 -11.20 -2.38
CA HIS A 97 -17.95 -10.47 -2.20
C HIS A 97 -18.41 -9.74 -3.48
N ARG A 98 -17.62 -9.80 -4.56
CA ARG A 98 -17.71 -8.97 -5.78
C ARG A 98 -17.45 -7.49 -5.55
N TYR A 99 -18.03 -6.91 -4.51
CA TYR A 99 -17.75 -5.56 -4.00
C TYR A 99 -18.18 -5.49 -2.54
N LEU A 100 -17.72 -4.48 -1.81
CA LEU A 100 -18.04 -4.27 -0.40
C LEU A 100 -19.19 -3.29 -0.26
N LYS A 101 -20.08 -3.56 0.71
CA LYS A 101 -21.11 -2.60 1.11
C LYS A 101 -20.43 -1.38 1.71
N GLU A 102 -21.01 -0.19 1.47
CA GLU A 102 -20.38 1.06 1.88
C GLU A 102 -20.03 1.13 3.36
N LYS A 103 -20.86 0.56 4.25
CA LYS A 103 -20.56 0.51 5.68
C LYS A 103 -19.25 -0.24 5.98
N ASP A 104 -19.04 -1.38 5.32
CA ASP A 104 -17.86 -2.20 5.51
C ASP A 104 -16.64 -1.57 4.83
N ALA A 105 -16.83 -1.04 3.62
CA ALA A 105 -15.81 -0.30 2.89
C ALA A 105 -15.35 0.95 3.66
N ALA A 106 -16.27 1.74 4.23
CA ALA A 106 -15.96 2.94 5.00
C ALA A 106 -15.13 2.61 6.25
N ARG A 107 -15.44 1.50 6.95
CA ARG A 107 -14.65 1.04 8.09
C ARG A 107 -13.22 0.67 7.69
N LEU A 108 -13.05 -0.14 6.66
CA LEU A 108 -11.73 -0.57 6.18
C LEU A 108 -10.94 0.62 5.61
N PHE A 109 -11.62 1.50 4.88
CA PHE A 109 -11.01 2.69 4.31
C PHE A 109 -10.59 3.70 5.39
N ALA A 110 -11.39 3.89 6.46
CA ALA A 110 -11.00 4.70 7.60
C ALA A 110 -9.72 4.18 8.27
N GLN A 111 -9.57 2.85 8.39
CA GLN A 111 -8.35 2.20 8.90
C GLN A 111 -7.14 2.43 8.00
N LEU A 112 -7.32 2.29 6.68
CA LEU A 112 -6.29 2.61 5.68
C LEU A 112 -5.85 4.07 5.82
N ILE A 113 -6.80 5.01 5.82
CA ILE A 113 -6.55 6.44 5.98
C ILE A 113 -5.86 6.76 7.31
N SER A 114 -6.22 6.08 8.40
CA SER A 114 -5.52 6.23 9.69
C SER A 114 -4.05 5.82 9.58
N GLY A 115 -3.76 4.66 8.98
CA GLY A 115 -2.39 4.19 8.77
C GLY A 115 -1.56 5.10 7.87
N VAL A 116 -2.12 5.51 6.73
CA VAL A 116 -1.42 6.40 5.77
C VAL A 116 -1.22 7.79 6.37
N SER A 117 -2.22 8.37 7.03
CA SER A 117 -2.09 9.65 7.74
C SER A 117 -1.00 9.59 8.82
N TYR A 118 -0.89 8.48 9.55
CA TYR A 118 0.19 8.27 10.52
C TYR A 118 1.56 8.24 9.84
N MET A 119 1.73 7.51 8.75
CA MET A 119 2.99 7.47 7.99
C MET A 119 3.39 8.86 7.48
N HIS A 120 2.44 9.59 6.90
CA HIS A 120 2.67 10.96 6.42
C HIS A 120 3.11 11.90 7.56
N SER A 121 2.52 11.76 8.76
CA SER A 121 2.95 12.53 9.95
C SER A 121 4.37 12.22 10.43
N LYS A 122 4.95 11.10 9.99
CA LYS A 122 6.34 10.69 10.24
C LYS A 122 7.26 11.01 9.04
N ASN A 123 6.77 11.77 8.07
CA ASN A 123 7.43 12.06 6.79
C ASN A 123 7.77 10.80 5.99
N ILE A 124 6.93 9.77 6.10
CA ILE A 124 7.05 8.51 5.36
C ILE A 124 5.95 8.45 4.32
N VAL A 125 6.34 8.23 3.06
CA VAL A 125 5.42 8.01 1.94
C VAL A 125 5.60 6.57 1.46
N HIS A 126 4.49 5.86 1.24
CA HIS A 126 4.52 4.45 0.89
C HIS A 126 4.89 4.22 -0.58
N ARG A 127 4.26 4.96 -1.50
CA ARG A 127 4.47 4.97 -2.96
C ARG A 127 4.06 3.72 -3.75
N ASP A 128 3.80 2.60 -3.08
CA ASP A 128 3.26 1.39 -3.72
C ASP A 128 2.02 0.88 -2.97
N LEU A 129 1.07 1.77 -2.65
CA LEU A 129 -0.21 1.33 -2.06
C LEU A 129 -1.06 0.67 -3.15
N LYS A 130 -1.45 -0.58 -2.90
CA LYS A 130 -2.29 -1.41 -3.77
C LYS A 130 -2.99 -2.48 -2.93
N LEU A 131 -3.97 -3.17 -3.51
CA LEU A 131 -4.79 -4.14 -2.76
C LEU A 131 -3.94 -5.33 -2.23
N GLU A 132 -2.92 -5.71 -2.98
CA GLU A 132 -1.98 -6.80 -2.67
C GLU A 132 -1.08 -6.46 -1.46
N ASN A 133 -0.84 -5.16 -1.21
CA ASN A 133 -0.05 -4.68 -0.07
C ASN A 133 -0.91 -4.40 1.17
N LEU A 134 -2.21 -4.68 1.11
CA LEU A 134 -3.15 -4.55 2.23
C LEU A 134 -3.62 -5.93 2.69
N LEU A 135 -3.20 -6.32 3.89
CA LEU A 135 -3.64 -7.56 4.52
C LEU A 135 -4.74 -7.31 5.54
N LEU A 136 -5.42 -8.37 5.94
CA LEU A 136 -6.40 -8.36 7.01
C LEU A 136 -5.87 -9.13 8.23
N ASP A 137 -6.03 -8.55 9.42
CA ASP A 137 -5.80 -9.29 10.67
C ASP A 137 -6.94 -10.31 10.94
N ARG A 138 -6.82 -11.07 12.03
CA ARG A 138 -7.84 -12.04 12.48
C ARG A 138 -9.24 -11.44 12.72
N ASN A 139 -9.30 -10.13 12.97
CA ASN A 139 -10.52 -9.37 13.23
C ASN A 139 -11.01 -8.61 11.98
N ARG A 140 -10.39 -8.84 10.81
CA ARG A 140 -10.66 -8.13 9.54
C ARG A 140 -10.40 -6.63 9.64
N ASN A 141 -9.32 -6.25 10.30
CA ASN A 141 -8.76 -4.91 10.25
C ASN A 141 -7.67 -4.82 9.19
N VAL A 142 -7.58 -3.68 8.51
CA VAL A 142 -6.54 -3.42 7.51
C VAL A 142 -5.18 -3.31 8.17
N ILE A 143 -4.19 -4.01 7.63
CA ILE A 143 -2.77 -3.89 7.93
C ILE A 143 -2.04 -3.50 6.65
N ILE A 144 -1.42 -2.33 6.65
CA ILE A 144 -0.56 -1.87 5.54
C ILE A 144 0.78 -2.60 5.63
N THR A 145 1.20 -3.19 4.52
CA THR A 145 2.42 -4.00 4.42
C THR A 145 3.29 -3.57 3.24
N ASP A 146 4.47 -4.19 3.13
CA ASP A 146 5.47 -4.03 2.07
C ASP A 146 6.02 -2.61 1.84
N PHE A 147 6.99 -2.24 2.68
CA PHE A 147 7.66 -0.95 2.64
C PHE A 147 8.88 -0.92 1.69
N GLY A 148 9.00 -1.87 0.76
CA GLY A 148 10.14 -1.98 -0.16
C GLY A 148 10.35 -0.75 -1.06
N PHE A 149 9.28 0.03 -1.29
CA PHE A 149 9.29 1.30 -2.02
C PHE A 149 9.11 2.53 -1.12
N ALA A 150 8.97 2.36 0.19
CA ALA A 150 8.74 3.48 1.08
C ALA A 150 9.96 4.41 1.15
N ASN A 151 9.69 5.70 1.27
CA ASN A 151 10.72 6.73 1.38
C ASN A 151 10.42 7.65 2.55
N GLN A 152 11.49 8.19 3.14
CA GLN A 152 11.44 9.24 4.15
C GLN A 152 11.93 10.53 3.50
N PHE A 153 11.12 11.59 3.53
CA PHE A 153 11.51 12.89 2.98
C PHE A 153 12.00 13.83 4.08
N ASP A 154 12.90 14.74 3.72
CA ASP A 154 13.41 15.78 4.63
C ASP A 154 12.53 17.03 4.51
N VAL A 155 11.95 17.47 5.63
CA VAL A 155 11.08 18.65 5.72
C VAL A 155 11.83 19.93 5.29
N ALA A 156 13.16 19.97 5.45
CA ALA A 156 13.99 21.11 5.07
C ALA A 156 14.17 21.30 3.56
N GLN A 157 13.94 20.25 2.75
CA GLN A 157 14.04 20.30 1.29
C GLN A 157 12.68 20.22 0.58
N GLY A 158 11.58 20.13 1.34
CA GLY A 158 10.25 19.87 0.78
C GLY A 158 10.05 18.38 0.47
N ASP A 159 8.79 17.96 0.41
CA ASP A 159 8.30 16.60 0.13
C ASP A 159 8.59 16.17 -1.33
N LEU A 160 9.84 16.26 -1.79
CA LEU A 160 10.25 16.16 -3.20
C LEU A 160 10.97 14.84 -3.47
N MET A 161 10.50 14.06 -4.46
CA MET A 161 11.12 12.79 -4.84
C MET A 161 11.17 12.59 -6.36
N ALA A 162 12.13 11.78 -6.83
CA ALA A 162 12.36 11.47 -8.25
C ALA A 162 12.69 9.98 -8.42
N THR A 163 11.68 9.12 -8.49
CA THR A 163 11.81 7.71 -8.91
C THR A 163 10.43 7.17 -9.31
N SER A 164 10.27 6.66 -10.54
CA SER A 164 9.06 5.96 -10.98
C SER A 164 9.07 4.53 -10.42
N CYS A 165 8.19 4.23 -9.47
CA CYS A 165 8.00 2.91 -8.85
C CYS A 165 6.50 2.71 -8.54
N GLY A 166 6.01 1.48 -8.64
CA GLY A 166 4.63 1.09 -8.30
C GLY A 166 3.92 0.28 -9.40
N SER A 167 2.83 -0.41 -9.06
CA SER A 167 1.98 -1.09 -10.05
C SER A 167 1.25 -0.08 -10.96
N PRO A 168 1.28 -0.23 -12.31
CA PRO A 168 0.74 0.74 -13.26
C PRO A 168 -0.68 1.24 -12.95
N CYS A 169 -1.60 0.32 -12.66
CA CYS A 169 -3.03 0.62 -12.44
C CYS A 169 -3.34 1.37 -11.13
N TYR A 170 -2.40 1.44 -10.19
CA TYR A 170 -2.52 2.18 -8.92
C TYR A 170 -1.64 3.44 -8.87
N ALA A 171 -0.80 3.64 -9.89
CA ALA A 171 0.16 4.72 -9.93
C ALA A 171 -0.50 6.07 -10.24
N ALA A 172 -0.08 7.10 -9.51
CA ALA A 172 -0.56 8.46 -9.76
C ALA A 172 -0.03 8.97 -11.12
N PRO A 173 -0.84 9.72 -11.89
CA PRO A 173 -0.49 10.18 -13.23
C PRO A 173 0.85 10.94 -13.32
N GLU A 174 1.21 11.69 -12.28
CA GLU A 174 2.45 12.48 -12.22
C GLU A 174 3.74 11.63 -12.13
N LEU A 175 3.68 10.37 -11.69
CA LEU A 175 4.87 9.48 -11.63
C LEU A 175 5.44 9.14 -13.01
N VAL A 176 4.71 9.47 -14.08
CA VAL A 176 4.99 9.16 -15.49
C VAL A 176 5.57 10.37 -16.24
N VAL A 177 5.26 11.60 -15.79
CA VAL A 177 5.42 12.82 -16.62
C VAL A 177 6.62 13.68 -16.20
N SER A 178 7.11 13.58 -14.97
CA SER A 178 8.14 14.50 -14.49
C SER A 178 9.52 13.86 -14.31
N GLU A 179 10.51 14.35 -15.08
CA GLU A 179 11.91 14.47 -14.63
C GLU A 179 12.03 15.54 -13.53
N GLY A 180 11.13 15.50 -12.54
CA GLY A 180 10.87 16.61 -11.65
C GLY A 180 10.06 16.23 -10.41
N MET A 181 10.22 17.09 -9.43
CA MET A 181 9.81 16.99 -8.04
C MET A 181 8.28 16.83 -7.88
N TYR A 182 7.80 15.75 -7.24
CA TYR A 182 6.38 15.55 -6.88
C TYR A 182 6.17 15.61 -5.36
N VAL A 183 4.97 16.00 -4.92
CA VAL A 183 4.53 15.93 -3.50
C VAL A 183 4.20 14.46 -3.19
N GLY A 184 5.08 13.78 -2.46
CA GLY A 184 4.97 12.34 -2.21
C GLY A 184 3.64 11.92 -1.59
N THR A 185 3.10 12.73 -0.68
CA THR A 185 1.81 12.45 -0.03
C THR A 185 0.61 12.42 -0.98
N ALA A 186 0.65 13.16 -2.09
CA ALA A 186 -0.43 13.19 -3.08
C ALA A 186 -0.54 11.87 -3.86
N VAL A 187 0.58 11.16 -4.04
CA VAL A 187 0.64 9.85 -4.71
C VAL A 187 -0.11 8.81 -3.89
N ASP A 188 0.17 8.71 -2.59
CA ASP A 188 -0.53 7.78 -1.70
C ASP A 188 -2.04 8.07 -1.65
N ILE A 189 -2.45 9.34 -1.74
CA ILE A 189 -3.86 9.73 -1.81
C ILE A 189 -4.53 9.20 -3.07
N TRP A 190 -3.87 9.30 -4.23
CA TRP A 190 -4.40 8.72 -5.47
C TRP A 190 -4.59 7.21 -5.33
N SER A 191 -3.57 6.49 -4.86
CA SER A 191 -3.63 5.05 -4.66
C SER A 191 -4.73 4.63 -3.68
N CYS A 192 -4.91 5.39 -2.58
CA CYS A 192 -6.05 5.20 -1.67
C CYS A 192 -7.40 5.37 -2.40
N GLY A 193 -7.50 6.33 -3.32
CA GLY A 193 -8.70 6.57 -4.12
C GLY A 193 -9.02 5.39 -5.05
N VAL A 194 -8.00 4.84 -5.70
CA VAL A 194 -8.13 3.64 -6.55
C VAL A 194 -8.58 2.44 -5.71
N ILE A 195 -7.97 2.25 -4.53
CA ILE A 195 -8.35 1.19 -3.58
C ILE A 195 -9.80 1.34 -3.12
N LEU A 196 -10.24 2.55 -2.75
CA LEU A 196 -11.62 2.80 -2.37
C LEU A 196 -12.60 2.51 -3.51
N TYR A 197 -12.24 2.92 -4.74
CA TYR A 197 -13.04 2.61 -5.91
C TYR A 197 -13.18 1.09 -6.08
N ALA A 198 -12.08 0.34 -5.99
CA ALA A 198 -12.10 -1.12 -6.08
C ALA A 198 -12.94 -1.78 -4.99
N MET A 199 -12.84 -1.30 -3.74
CA MET A 199 -13.69 -1.77 -2.63
C MET A 199 -15.18 -1.60 -2.96
N LEU A 200 -15.57 -0.47 -3.54
CA LEU A 200 -16.97 -0.12 -3.77
C LEU A 200 -17.54 -0.69 -5.08
N ALA A 201 -16.74 -0.70 -6.15
CA ALA A 201 -17.17 -1.08 -7.50
C ALA A 201 -16.88 -2.55 -7.82
N GLY A 202 -15.86 -3.15 -7.21
CA GLY A 202 -15.41 -4.50 -7.51
C GLY A 202 -14.43 -4.60 -8.68
N TYR A 203 -14.07 -3.47 -9.28
CA TYR A 203 -13.14 -3.33 -10.40
C TYR A 203 -12.40 -1.99 -10.28
N LEU A 204 -11.34 -1.80 -11.05
CA LEU A 204 -10.53 -0.58 -11.03
C LEU A 204 -11.13 0.53 -11.92
N PRO A 205 -10.95 1.81 -11.58
CA PRO A 205 -11.63 2.92 -12.26
C PRO A 205 -11.20 3.17 -13.73
N TYR A 206 -10.06 2.63 -14.15
CA TYR A 206 -9.43 2.92 -15.46
C TYR A 206 -8.88 1.65 -16.13
N ASP A 207 -9.54 0.51 -15.92
CA ASP A 207 -9.08 -0.82 -16.33
C ASP A 207 -9.85 -1.38 -17.54
N ASP A 208 -10.54 -0.49 -18.27
CA ASP A 208 -11.35 -0.81 -19.45
C ASP A 208 -10.81 -0.19 -20.74
N ASP A 209 -9.56 0.27 -20.76
CA ASP A 209 -8.91 0.84 -21.95
C ASP A 209 -8.64 -0.25 -23.01
N PRO A 210 -9.35 -0.26 -24.16
CA PRO A 210 -9.12 -1.26 -25.20
C PRO A 210 -7.75 -1.13 -25.86
N ALA A 211 -7.10 0.03 -25.76
CA ALA A 211 -5.74 0.26 -26.26
C ALA A 211 -4.66 -0.23 -25.30
N ASN A 212 -5.03 -0.56 -24.06
CA ASN A 212 -4.13 -1.04 -23.01
C ASN A 212 -4.77 -2.21 -22.24
N PRO A 213 -5.09 -3.34 -22.91
CA PRO A 213 -5.92 -4.40 -22.36
C PRO A 213 -5.33 -5.10 -21.14
N ASP A 214 -4.00 -5.10 -21.01
CA ASP A 214 -3.28 -5.70 -19.88
C ASP A 214 -2.88 -4.65 -18.81
N GLY A 215 -3.21 -3.37 -19.04
CA GLY A 215 -2.91 -2.27 -18.11
C GLY A 215 -1.41 -1.98 -17.92
N ASP A 216 -0.52 -2.64 -18.66
CA ASP A 216 0.93 -2.64 -18.46
C ASP A 216 1.61 -1.39 -19.05
N ASN A 217 0.98 -0.75 -20.04
CA ASN A 217 1.50 0.48 -20.64
C ASN A 217 1.07 1.73 -19.85
N ILE A 218 1.94 2.13 -18.92
CA ILE A 218 1.77 3.31 -18.06
C ILE A 218 1.45 4.59 -18.87
N ASN A 219 2.04 4.78 -20.05
CA ASN A 219 1.80 5.97 -20.87
C ASN A 219 0.40 6.00 -21.49
N LEU A 220 -0.13 4.84 -21.88
CA LEU A 220 -1.49 4.70 -22.38
C LEU A 220 -2.50 4.88 -21.24
N LEU A 221 -2.26 4.23 -20.10
CA LEU A 221 -3.07 4.42 -18.90
C LEU A 221 -3.16 5.89 -18.49
N TYR A 222 -2.05 6.64 -18.52
CA TYR A 222 -2.04 8.08 -18.24
C TYR A 222 -2.94 8.86 -19.20
N LYS A 223 -2.80 8.61 -20.51
CA LYS A 223 -3.65 9.26 -21.53
C LYS A 223 -5.11 8.94 -21.30
N TYR A 224 -5.41 7.69 -20.95
CA TYR A 224 -6.76 7.24 -20.64
C TYR A 224 -7.33 7.95 -19.41
N ILE A 225 -6.57 8.03 -18.31
CA ILE A 225 -6.96 8.77 -17.10
C ILE A 225 -7.29 10.24 -17.41
N LEU A 226 -6.51 10.90 -18.28
CA LEU A 226 -6.76 12.29 -18.65
C LEU A 226 -7.94 12.49 -19.59
N ALA A 227 -8.22 11.50 -20.46
CA ALA A 227 -9.28 11.57 -21.46
C ALA A 227 -10.64 11.07 -20.91
N THR A 228 -10.62 10.22 -19.89
CA THR A 228 -11.79 9.49 -19.40
C THR A 228 -12.31 10.09 -18.10
N SER A 229 -13.59 10.47 -18.11
CA SER A 229 -14.27 10.91 -16.90
C SER A 229 -14.54 9.72 -15.97
N LEU A 230 -14.41 9.93 -14.66
CA LEU A 230 -14.66 8.89 -13.67
C LEU A 230 -16.16 8.50 -13.64
N VAL A 231 -16.46 7.25 -13.97
CA VAL A 231 -17.81 6.66 -13.99
C VAL A 231 -18.02 5.81 -12.74
N PHE A 232 -19.26 5.73 -12.25
CA PHE A 232 -19.60 4.97 -11.04
C PHE A 232 -20.86 4.13 -11.27
N PRO A 233 -20.91 2.90 -10.71
CA PRO A 233 -22.15 2.16 -10.60
C PRO A 233 -23.24 2.92 -9.83
N ASP A 234 -24.50 2.70 -10.20
CA ASP A 234 -25.66 3.42 -9.64
C ASP A 234 -25.83 3.24 -8.14
N TYR A 235 -25.39 2.10 -7.59
CA TYR A 235 -25.50 1.79 -6.17
C TYR A 235 -24.48 2.50 -5.28
N ILE A 236 -23.43 3.13 -5.84
CA ILE A 236 -22.48 3.93 -5.07
C ILE A 236 -23.11 5.27 -4.72
N SER A 237 -23.13 5.64 -3.45
CA SER A 237 -23.77 6.83 -2.93
C SER A 237 -23.15 8.14 -3.45
N PRO A 238 -23.93 9.23 -3.51
CA PRO A 238 -23.39 10.55 -3.88
C PRO A 238 -22.19 10.98 -3.03
N ASP A 239 -22.20 10.66 -1.72
CA ASP A 239 -21.12 11.02 -0.80
C ASP A 239 -19.83 10.24 -1.06
N ALA A 240 -19.92 8.94 -1.38
CA ALA A 240 -18.77 8.15 -1.81
C ALA A 240 -18.19 8.66 -3.13
N ARG A 241 -19.06 8.96 -4.11
CA ARG A 241 -18.64 9.53 -5.41
C ARG A 241 -17.97 10.89 -5.24
N ASP A 242 -18.50 11.74 -4.36
CA ASP A 242 -17.93 13.05 -4.04
C ASP A 242 -16.52 12.94 -3.44
N LEU A 243 -16.30 12.00 -2.53
CA LEU A 243 -14.96 11.72 -2.00
C LEU A 243 -14.01 11.22 -3.10
N LEU A 244 -14.43 10.23 -3.90
CA LEU A 244 -13.62 9.67 -4.97
C LEU A 244 -13.22 10.73 -6.01
N ARG A 245 -14.12 11.64 -6.38
CA ARG A 245 -13.81 12.74 -7.32
C ARG A 245 -12.78 13.74 -6.76
N LYS A 246 -12.67 13.89 -5.44
CA LYS A 246 -11.67 14.75 -4.80
C LYS A 246 -10.29 14.08 -4.72
N MET A 247 -10.28 12.76 -4.60
CA MET A 247 -9.05 11.95 -4.50
C MET A 247 -8.45 11.63 -5.88
N LEU A 248 -9.28 11.26 -6.86
CA LEU A 248 -8.88 10.86 -8.20
C LEU A 248 -8.82 12.07 -9.14
N VAL A 249 -8.11 13.12 -8.71
CA VAL A 249 -7.83 14.31 -9.52
C VAL A 249 -6.45 14.14 -10.17
N PRO A 250 -6.33 14.15 -11.52
CA PRO A 250 -5.05 13.93 -12.18
C PRO A 250 -3.99 14.98 -11.85
N ASP A 251 -4.35 16.27 -11.74
CA ASP A 251 -3.42 17.31 -11.29
C ASP A 251 -3.19 17.20 -9.77
N PRO A 252 -1.99 16.80 -9.29
CA PRO A 252 -1.72 16.62 -7.86
C PRO A 252 -1.88 17.91 -7.05
N ARG A 253 -1.75 19.09 -7.66
CA ARG A 253 -1.94 20.39 -6.98
C ARG A 253 -3.40 20.69 -6.70
N ARG A 254 -4.31 20.04 -7.42
CA ARG A 254 -5.78 20.16 -7.25
C ARG A 254 -6.37 18.97 -6.50
N ARG A 255 -5.60 17.90 -6.30
CA ARG A 255 -5.98 16.72 -5.54
C ARG A 255 -6.19 17.09 -4.07
N CYS A 256 -7.19 16.50 -3.43
CA CYS A 256 -7.46 16.79 -2.02
C CYS A 256 -6.33 16.34 -1.11
N THR A 257 -6.26 16.91 0.09
CA THR A 257 -5.28 16.52 1.12
C THR A 257 -5.85 15.45 2.05
N MET A 258 -4.97 14.83 2.85
CA MET A 258 -5.36 13.85 3.86
C MET A 258 -6.38 14.42 4.87
N ASP A 259 -6.26 15.69 5.25
CA ASP A 259 -7.21 16.35 6.15
C ASP A 259 -8.60 16.49 5.56
N VAL A 260 -8.70 16.73 4.24
CA VAL A 260 -9.99 16.78 3.54
C VAL A 260 -10.67 15.41 3.55
N ILE A 261 -9.90 14.33 3.37
CA ILE A 261 -10.41 12.95 3.38
C ILE A 261 -10.91 12.59 4.78
N LYS A 262 -10.12 12.81 5.83
CA LYS A 262 -10.48 12.49 7.22
C LYS A 262 -11.73 13.21 7.70
N LYS A 263 -11.96 14.43 7.23
CA LYS A 263 -13.13 15.25 7.58
C LYS A 263 -14.31 15.06 6.63
N HIS A 264 -14.20 14.17 5.65
CA HIS A 264 -15.25 13.97 4.66
C HIS A 264 -16.49 13.33 5.30
N ARG A 265 -17.67 13.83 4.96
CA ARG A 265 -18.96 13.34 5.49
C ARG A 265 -19.17 11.83 5.33
N TRP A 266 -18.64 11.26 4.25
CA TRP A 266 -18.73 9.83 3.98
C TRP A 266 -18.03 8.98 5.05
N LEU A 267 -17.02 9.53 5.73
CA LEU A 267 -16.29 8.90 6.82
C LEU A 267 -16.72 9.38 8.22
N ALA A 268 -17.77 10.20 8.33
CA ALA A 268 -18.16 10.83 9.61
C ALA A 268 -18.43 9.83 10.75
N ALA A 269 -18.88 8.61 10.43
CA ALA A 269 -19.10 7.55 11.42
C ALA A 269 -17.81 6.96 12.01
N HIS A 270 -16.64 7.32 11.46
CA HIS A 270 -15.32 6.81 11.82
C HIS A 270 -14.29 7.93 12.06
N ALA A 271 -14.76 9.18 12.18
CA ALA A 271 -13.93 10.36 12.41
C ALA A 271 -13.46 10.52 13.86
#